data_AF-A0AAV2ZGV4-F1
#
_entry.id   AF-A0AAV2ZGV4-F1
#
_cell.length_a   1.000
_cell.length_b   1.000
_cell.length_c   1.000
_cell.angle_alpha   90.00
_cell.angle_beta   90.00
_cell.angle_gamma   90.00
#
_symmetry.space_group_name_H-M   'P 1'
#
loop_
_entity.id
_entity.type
_entity.pdbx_description
1 polymer ?
#
loop_
_entity_poly.entity_id
_entity_poly.type
_entity_poly.pdbx_seq_one_letter_code
_entity_poly.pdbx_strand_id
1 'polypeptide(L)'
;VREAIEAVAAENSPTGTADQKSTNKVKRKAKKILQEMVASISPAMIRLTGWVLLKLFNGFFLNIQIHKGQLEMVKKAATETKVPLVFLPVHKSHIDYLLLTFVLFCHNIKAPHIAAGNNLNIPIFSTLIHLLGGFFIRRKLDETPDGKKDILYRSLLHGYIEQLLCKHQFLEIFLEGTRSRSGKTSCGRAGLLSVIVDTLCNSSVPDVLVIPVGISYDRIIEGHYNGEQLGKPKKDESLWSVARGVFRMLRKNYGCVRVDFAQPFSLKNILISDPDLRVDGPIRRQMISSLANHVLFTADQCCAVMSTHIVACLLLYRYREGVSLSLLVEDFFSMKEEVLARDFDLGFSGSCEDVVMHAIHLLGNSVNITHTDPGNEFFIAPNTNIPAVFELNFYSNGVLHVYLTEAIVACALHVELSRRRPDGTMGAADGMISQERLLRTAAALCYLLSNEGMIALEDQEDASPSLSEPTWDRNIPDRVQWRSDEEDEDSDFGEEQRDRYLKVSPSQKHQQFLSFLQRLLGPILEAYSSATSYIYGFSGRVTEKELIQNLQKYLLARTERRVAVYSESATLCLARNAVKTFVDLGVFQVRKENRHTILELSSTFLPQCNRQKLLEFIVGFMAL
;
A
#
# COMPACT_ATOMS: atom_id res chain seq x y z
N VAL A 1 -31.53 -5.49 8.79
CA VAL A 1 -32.23 -4.67 7.75
C VAL A 1 -33.63 -4.21 8.17
N ARG A 2 -34.51 -5.09 8.65
CA ARG A 2 -35.88 -4.68 9.09
C ARG A 2 -35.84 -3.62 10.19
N GLU A 3 -35.05 -3.86 11.23
CA GLU A 3 -34.81 -2.90 12.32
C GLU A 3 -34.31 -1.55 11.81
N ALA A 4 -33.37 -1.54 10.86
CA ALA A 4 -32.87 -0.30 10.26
C ALA A 4 -33.95 0.45 9.47
N ILE A 5 -34.87 -0.27 8.80
CA ILE A 5 -36.02 0.35 8.13
C ILE A 5 -36.94 0.99 9.15
N GLU A 6 -37.21 0.30 10.27
CA GLU A 6 -38.07 0.79 11.34
C GLU A 6 -37.46 2.01 12.06
N ALA A 7 -36.18 1.95 12.41
CA ALA A 7 -35.47 3.07 13.03
C ALA A 7 -35.49 4.32 12.14
N VAL A 8 -35.17 4.18 10.85
CA VAL A 8 -35.20 5.30 9.90
C VAL A 8 -36.64 5.76 9.62
N ALA A 9 -37.63 4.86 9.68
CA ALA A 9 -39.05 5.23 9.54
C ALA A 9 -39.58 6.01 10.74
N ALA A 10 -39.12 5.69 11.95
CA ALA A 10 -39.43 6.42 13.17
C ALA A 10 -38.83 7.84 13.14
N GLU A 11 -37.56 7.99 12.75
CA GLU A 11 -36.91 9.30 12.62
C GLU A 11 -37.58 10.22 11.58
N ASN A 12 -38.15 9.66 10.52
CA ASN A 12 -38.84 10.42 9.47
C ASN A 12 -40.32 10.71 9.79
N SER A 13 -40.84 10.19 10.91
CA SER A 13 -42.23 10.39 11.30
C SER A 13 -42.37 11.63 12.20
N PRO A 14 -43.36 12.50 11.98
CA PRO A 14 -43.60 13.66 12.85
C PRO A 14 -44.00 13.26 14.29
N THR A 15 -44.45 12.03 14.51
CA THR A 15 -44.84 11.47 15.82
C THR A 15 -43.71 10.75 16.55
N GLY A 16 -42.54 10.59 15.93
CA GLY A 16 -41.40 9.84 16.49
C GLY A 16 -41.60 8.31 16.53
N THR A 17 -42.75 7.80 16.12
CA THR A 17 -43.06 6.37 15.98
C THR A 17 -43.15 5.98 14.50
N ALA A 18 -42.74 4.74 14.17
CA ALA A 18 -42.72 4.25 12.79
C ALA A 18 -44.14 3.98 12.26
N ASP A 19 -44.78 4.99 11.68
CA ASP A 19 -46.07 4.85 11.03
C ASP A 19 -45.97 3.99 9.75
N GLN A 20 -47.05 3.27 9.41
CA GLN A 20 -47.07 2.38 8.23
C GLN A 20 -46.71 3.10 6.92
N LYS A 21 -47.08 4.39 6.80
CA LYS A 21 -46.78 5.23 5.63
C LYS A 21 -45.29 5.58 5.54
N SER A 22 -44.63 5.91 6.65
CA SER A 22 -43.19 6.21 6.67
C SER A 22 -42.38 4.94 6.40
N THR A 23 -42.76 3.81 7.02
CA THR A 23 -42.14 2.50 6.79
C THR A 23 -42.21 2.07 5.32
N ASN A 24 -43.35 2.25 4.65
CA ASN A 24 -43.49 1.95 3.23
C ASN A 24 -42.63 2.86 2.34
N LYS A 25 -42.48 4.14 2.70
CA LYS A 25 -41.59 5.08 1.99
C LYS A 25 -40.12 4.64 2.12
N VAL A 26 -39.69 4.25 3.32
CA VAL A 26 -38.33 3.75 3.57
C VAL A 26 -38.08 2.42 2.86
N LYS A 27 -39.05 1.49 2.84
CA LYS A 27 -38.97 0.24 2.05
C LYS A 27 -38.78 0.50 0.56
N ARG A 28 -39.51 1.45 -0.02
CA ARG A 28 -39.32 1.85 -1.43
C ARG A 28 -37.92 2.42 -1.68
N LYS A 29 -37.41 3.25 -0.77
CA LYS A 29 -36.04 3.78 -0.83
C LYS A 29 -35.01 2.66 -0.74
N ALA A 30 -35.19 1.71 0.18
CA ALA A 30 -34.32 0.55 0.35
C ALA A 30 -34.30 -0.33 -0.91
N LYS A 31 -35.46 -0.57 -1.53
CA LYS A 31 -35.55 -1.30 -2.80
C LYS A 31 -34.77 -0.61 -3.93
N LYS A 32 -34.89 0.72 -4.05
CA LYS A 32 -34.14 1.49 -5.05
C LYS A 32 -32.62 1.38 -4.84
N ILE A 33 -32.17 1.55 -3.59
CA ILE A 33 -30.74 1.40 -3.23
C ILE A 33 -30.24 -0.01 -3.58
N LEU A 34 -31.02 -1.04 -3.27
CA LEU A 34 -30.64 -2.42 -3.54
C LEU A 34 -30.60 -2.70 -5.06
N GLN A 35 -31.56 -2.18 -5.82
CA GLN A 35 -31.56 -2.29 -7.29
C GLN A 35 -30.36 -1.62 -7.95
N GLU A 36 -29.87 -0.52 -7.38
CA GLU A 36 -28.63 0.15 -7.84
C GLU A 36 -27.36 -0.62 -7.44
N MET A 37 -27.43 -1.45 -6.38
CA MET A 37 -26.28 -2.17 -5.84
C MET A 37 -26.12 -3.56 -6.47
N VAL A 38 -27.19 -4.34 -6.55
CA VAL A 38 -27.16 -5.78 -6.86
C VAL A 38 -26.62 -6.04 -8.26
N ALA A 39 -25.65 -6.96 -8.35
CA ALA A 39 -25.15 -7.47 -9.62
C ALA A 39 -26.10 -8.53 -10.21
N SER A 40 -26.19 -8.59 -11.54
CA SER A 40 -27.01 -9.57 -12.27
C SER A 40 -26.12 -10.37 -13.21
N ILE A 41 -25.40 -11.36 -12.67
CA ILE A 41 -24.40 -12.11 -13.45
C ILE A 41 -25.03 -12.80 -14.68
N SER A 42 -24.45 -12.54 -15.86
CA SER A 42 -24.78 -13.23 -17.10
C SER A 42 -23.61 -14.08 -17.59
N PRO A 43 -23.73 -15.41 -17.61
CA PRO A 43 -22.66 -16.30 -18.11
C PRO A 43 -22.28 -16.03 -19.57
N ALA A 44 -23.25 -15.66 -20.42
CA ALA A 44 -22.99 -15.31 -21.81
C ALA A 44 -22.13 -14.05 -21.93
N MET A 45 -22.41 -13.04 -21.09
CA MET A 45 -21.62 -11.80 -21.06
C MET A 45 -20.22 -12.04 -20.50
N ILE A 46 -20.06 -12.86 -19.46
CA ILE A 46 -18.73 -13.25 -18.96
C ILE A 46 -17.91 -13.90 -20.08
N ARG A 47 -18.48 -14.85 -20.83
CA ARG A 47 -17.78 -15.50 -21.95
C ARG A 47 -17.41 -14.53 -23.06
N LEU A 48 -18.33 -13.63 -23.43
CA LEU A 48 -18.07 -12.61 -24.44
C LEU A 48 -16.96 -11.66 -23.99
N THR A 49 -17.05 -11.14 -22.77
CA THR A 49 -16.03 -10.25 -22.20
C THR A 49 -14.69 -10.96 -22.06
N GLY A 50 -14.65 -12.22 -21.64
CA GLY A 50 -13.42 -13.02 -21.60
C GLY A 50 -12.75 -13.12 -22.97
N TRP A 51 -13.52 -13.38 -24.03
CA TRP A 51 -12.99 -13.39 -25.41
C TRP A 51 -12.49 -12.00 -25.86
N VAL A 52 -13.20 -10.92 -25.51
CA VAL A 52 -12.77 -9.55 -25.82
C VAL A 52 -11.47 -9.21 -25.07
N LEU A 53 -11.40 -9.52 -23.77
CA LEU A 53 -10.23 -9.26 -22.95
C LEU A 53 -9.01 -10.04 -23.44
N LEU A 54 -9.17 -11.29 -23.87
CA LEU A 54 -8.10 -12.06 -24.50
C LEU A 54 -7.52 -11.32 -25.71
N LYS A 55 -8.37 -10.80 -26.60
CA LYS A 55 -7.93 -10.03 -27.76
C LYS A 55 -7.28 -8.70 -27.39
N LEU A 56 -7.85 -8.00 -26.40
CA LEU A 56 -7.34 -6.72 -25.96
C LEU A 56 -5.97 -6.88 -25.30
N PHE A 57 -5.83 -7.82 -24.36
CA PHE A 57 -4.59 -8.04 -23.62
C PHE A 57 -3.46 -8.50 -24.55
N ASN A 58 -3.72 -9.43 -25.48
CA ASN A 58 -2.75 -9.80 -26.51
C ASN A 58 -2.37 -8.65 -27.45
N GLY A 59 -3.17 -7.58 -27.49
CA GLY A 59 -2.90 -6.40 -28.32
C GLY A 59 -1.96 -5.38 -27.70
N PHE A 60 -1.74 -5.39 -26.38
CA PHE A 60 -0.93 -4.36 -25.71
C PHE A 60 -0.03 -4.86 -24.56
N PHE A 61 -0.24 -6.06 -24.03
CA PHE A 61 0.72 -6.75 -23.18
C PHE A 61 1.54 -7.74 -24.00
N LEU A 62 2.82 -7.86 -23.67
CA LEU A 62 3.69 -8.89 -24.22
C LEU A 62 3.30 -10.28 -23.71
N ASN A 63 3.05 -10.38 -22.41
CA ASN A 63 2.54 -11.58 -21.75
C ASN A 63 1.86 -11.24 -20.41
N ILE A 64 1.02 -12.17 -19.95
CA ILE A 64 0.45 -12.20 -18.60
C ILE A 64 1.06 -13.42 -17.90
N GLN A 65 1.84 -13.19 -16.86
CA GLN A 65 2.55 -14.22 -16.11
C GLN A 65 1.82 -14.55 -14.82
N ILE A 66 1.68 -15.85 -14.54
CA ILE A 66 1.05 -16.36 -13.32
C ILE A 66 1.88 -17.56 -12.87
N HIS A 67 2.23 -17.61 -11.59
CA HIS A 67 2.92 -18.77 -11.04
C HIS A 67 1.96 -19.97 -10.97
N LYS A 68 2.30 -21.07 -11.66
CA LYS A 68 1.44 -22.26 -11.78
C LYS A 68 1.09 -22.87 -10.41
N GLY A 69 2.05 -23.02 -9.51
CA GLY A 69 1.83 -23.58 -8.18
C GLY A 69 0.87 -22.74 -7.31
N GLN A 70 0.98 -21.40 -7.37
CA GLN A 70 0.10 -20.49 -6.65
C GLN A 70 -1.35 -20.59 -7.20
N LEU A 71 -1.50 -20.69 -8.52
CA LEU A 71 -2.79 -20.88 -9.15
C LEU A 71 -3.42 -22.24 -8.78
N GLU A 72 -2.63 -23.32 -8.76
CA GLU A 72 -3.10 -24.65 -8.33
C GLU A 72 -3.56 -24.64 -6.87
N MET A 73 -2.84 -23.93 -5.99
CA MET A 73 -3.24 -23.69 -4.61
C MET A 73 -4.59 -22.99 -4.50
N VAL A 74 -4.81 -21.90 -5.25
CA VAL A 74 -6.10 -21.19 -5.28
C VAL A 74 -7.20 -22.08 -5.83
N LYS A 75 -6.92 -22.83 -6.90
CA LYS A 75 -7.88 -23.76 -7.50
C LYS A 75 -8.29 -24.86 -6.51
N LYS A 76 -7.32 -25.43 -5.79
CA LYS A 76 -7.54 -26.41 -4.73
C LYS A 76 -8.45 -25.84 -3.63
N ALA A 77 -8.14 -24.63 -3.16
CA ALA A 77 -8.97 -23.92 -2.17
C ALA A 77 -10.41 -23.69 -2.66
N ALA A 78 -10.58 -23.36 -3.95
CA ALA A 78 -11.88 -23.14 -4.56
C ALA A 78 -12.71 -24.44 -4.69
N THR A 79 -12.08 -25.58 -4.96
CA THR A 79 -12.78 -26.85 -5.23
C THR A 79 -12.99 -27.71 -4.00
N GLU A 80 -12.03 -27.78 -3.08
CA GLU A 80 -12.04 -28.75 -1.97
C GLU A 80 -12.76 -28.22 -0.74
N THR A 81 -12.50 -26.96 -0.37
CA THR A 81 -12.93 -26.40 0.92
C THR A 81 -14.42 -26.03 0.96
N LYS A 82 -15.07 -25.85 -0.22
CA LYS A 82 -16.49 -25.44 -0.35
C LYS A 82 -16.88 -24.22 0.51
N VAL A 83 -15.97 -23.26 0.69
CA VAL A 83 -16.22 -21.97 1.37
C VAL A 83 -15.99 -20.80 0.41
N PRO A 84 -16.60 -19.62 0.63
CA PRO A 84 -16.35 -18.45 -0.20
C PRO A 84 -14.88 -17.99 -0.11
N LEU A 85 -14.32 -17.64 -1.26
CA LEU A 85 -12.99 -17.01 -1.38
C LEU A 85 -13.15 -15.49 -1.49
N VAL A 86 -12.31 -14.75 -0.78
CA VAL A 86 -12.23 -13.30 -0.85
C VAL A 86 -10.83 -12.90 -1.33
N PHE A 87 -10.76 -12.41 -2.57
CA PHE A 87 -9.54 -11.91 -3.17
C PHE A 87 -9.31 -10.45 -2.77
N LEU A 88 -8.14 -10.17 -2.22
CA LEU A 88 -7.73 -8.86 -1.72
C LEU A 88 -6.47 -8.38 -2.47
N PRO A 89 -6.63 -7.89 -3.71
CA PRO A 89 -5.51 -7.40 -4.52
C PRO A 89 -4.99 -6.02 -4.10
N VAL A 90 -3.70 -5.77 -4.34
CA VAL A 90 -3.15 -4.41 -4.45
C VAL A 90 -3.78 -3.68 -5.63
N HIS A 91 -3.92 -2.35 -5.54
CA HIS A 91 -4.59 -1.55 -6.57
C HIS A 91 -3.65 -0.55 -7.25
N LYS A 92 -3.12 -0.88 -8.43
CA LYS A 92 -2.22 -0.02 -9.21
C LYS A 92 -2.90 0.54 -10.47
N SER A 93 -3.83 -0.20 -11.08
CA SER A 93 -4.48 0.16 -12.34
C SER A 93 -6.00 -0.09 -12.35
N HIS A 94 -6.72 0.61 -13.23
CA HIS A 94 -8.12 0.34 -13.58
C HIS A 94 -8.27 -0.99 -14.32
N ILE A 95 -7.19 -1.61 -14.76
CA ILE A 95 -7.25 -2.93 -15.36
C ILE A 95 -7.21 -4.06 -14.33
N ASP A 96 -6.79 -3.80 -13.08
CA ASP A 96 -6.57 -4.82 -12.05
C ASP A 96 -7.79 -5.75 -11.89
N TYR A 97 -8.99 -5.18 -11.77
CA TYR A 97 -10.21 -5.97 -11.60
C TYR A 97 -10.62 -6.77 -12.85
N LEU A 98 -10.30 -6.24 -14.03
CA LEU A 98 -10.52 -6.99 -15.28
C LEU A 98 -9.49 -8.10 -15.43
N LEU A 99 -8.24 -7.83 -15.05
CA LEU A 99 -7.12 -8.75 -15.13
C LEU A 99 -7.33 -9.94 -14.20
N LEU A 100 -7.59 -9.70 -12.91
CA LEU A 100 -7.81 -10.78 -11.95
C LEU A 100 -9.02 -11.64 -12.34
N THR A 101 -10.15 -11.00 -12.68
CA THR A 101 -11.34 -11.72 -13.16
C THR A 101 -11.05 -12.53 -14.42
N PHE A 102 -10.30 -11.99 -15.37
CA PHE A 102 -9.89 -12.69 -16.60
C PHE A 102 -9.01 -13.91 -16.30
N VAL A 103 -8.00 -13.75 -15.44
CA VAL A 103 -7.10 -14.83 -15.01
C VAL A 103 -7.90 -15.97 -14.38
N LEU A 104 -8.77 -15.66 -13.41
CA LEU A 104 -9.61 -16.67 -12.77
C LEU A 104 -10.53 -17.38 -13.78
N PHE A 105 -11.15 -16.61 -14.68
CA PHE A 105 -12.01 -17.16 -15.73
C PHE A 105 -11.27 -18.11 -16.66
N CYS A 106 -10.07 -17.74 -17.14
CA CYS A 106 -9.24 -18.57 -18.01
C CYS A 106 -8.83 -19.90 -17.36
N HIS A 107 -8.77 -19.95 -16.03
CA HIS A 107 -8.38 -21.14 -15.28
C HIS A 107 -9.56 -21.92 -14.69
N ASN A 108 -10.78 -21.65 -15.15
CA ASN A 108 -12.03 -22.27 -14.69
C ASN A 108 -12.29 -22.07 -13.19
N ILE A 109 -11.78 -20.97 -12.63
CA ILE A 109 -12.13 -20.52 -11.29
C ILE A 109 -13.30 -19.55 -11.44
N LYS A 110 -14.29 -19.68 -10.55
CA LYS A 110 -15.50 -18.85 -10.58
C LYS A 110 -15.12 -17.37 -10.46
N ALA A 111 -15.66 -16.53 -11.35
CA ALA A 111 -15.43 -15.09 -11.31
C ALA A 111 -15.97 -14.48 -10.01
N PRO A 112 -15.21 -13.58 -9.36
CA PRO A 112 -15.62 -12.93 -8.13
C PRO A 112 -16.64 -11.81 -8.39
N HIS A 113 -17.43 -11.47 -7.37
CA HIS A 113 -18.20 -10.23 -7.36
C HIS A 113 -17.29 -9.08 -6.94
N ILE A 114 -17.25 -8.02 -7.74
CA ILE A 114 -16.30 -6.92 -7.58
C ILE A 114 -16.98 -5.76 -6.86
N ALA A 115 -16.39 -5.29 -5.76
CA ALA A 115 -16.82 -4.06 -5.11
C ALA A 115 -16.33 -2.83 -5.89
N ALA A 116 -17.22 -2.18 -6.65
CA ALA A 116 -16.89 -1.04 -7.50
C ALA A 116 -17.34 0.29 -6.88
N GLY A 117 -16.50 1.34 -6.94
CA GLY A 117 -16.92 2.67 -6.52
C GLY A 117 -18.01 3.26 -7.44
N ASN A 118 -18.99 3.95 -6.87
CA ASN A 118 -20.09 4.59 -7.61
C ASN A 118 -19.65 5.60 -8.70
N ASN A 119 -18.43 6.12 -8.66
CA ASN A 119 -17.85 6.97 -9.71
C ASN A 119 -17.73 6.28 -11.07
N LEU A 120 -17.82 4.94 -11.11
CA LEU A 120 -17.79 4.13 -12.34
C LEU A 120 -19.20 3.86 -12.91
N ASN A 121 -20.25 4.39 -12.28
CA ASN A 121 -21.63 4.19 -12.71
C ASN A 121 -22.00 5.09 -13.90
N ILE A 122 -21.46 4.76 -15.08
CA ILE A 122 -21.80 5.40 -16.36
C ILE A 122 -22.80 4.49 -17.09
N PRO A 123 -23.94 4.97 -17.64
CA PRO A 123 -25.08 4.12 -18.04
C PRO A 123 -24.75 2.86 -18.87
N ILE A 124 -23.86 2.96 -19.86
CA ILE A 124 -23.45 1.81 -20.69
C ILE A 124 -22.53 0.85 -19.91
N PHE A 125 -21.49 1.39 -19.26
CA PHE A 125 -20.55 0.59 -18.49
C PHE A 125 -21.17 -0.01 -17.23
N SER A 126 -22.09 0.69 -16.58
CA SER A 126 -22.80 0.23 -15.37
C SER A 126 -23.58 -1.04 -15.63
N THR A 127 -24.30 -1.11 -16.77
CA THR A 127 -25.02 -2.30 -17.20
C THR A 127 -24.06 -3.47 -17.41
N LEU A 128 -22.95 -3.24 -18.10
CA LEU A 128 -21.92 -4.27 -18.31
C LEU A 128 -21.29 -4.73 -16.99
N ILE A 129 -20.92 -3.80 -16.10
CA ILE A 129 -20.33 -4.08 -14.79
C ILE A 129 -21.27 -4.96 -13.95
N HIS A 130 -22.57 -4.62 -13.89
CA HIS A 130 -23.56 -5.44 -13.20
C HIS A 130 -23.68 -6.85 -13.81
N LEU A 131 -23.61 -6.97 -15.14
CA LEU A 131 -23.67 -8.26 -15.84
C LEU A 131 -22.42 -9.13 -15.61
N LEU A 132 -21.30 -8.52 -15.24
CA LEU A 132 -20.03 -9.19 -14.96
C LEU A 132 -19.82 -9.49 -13.46
N GLY A 133 -20.76 -9.12 -12.58
CA GLY A 133 -20.68 -9.38 -11.15
C GLY A 133 -20.23 -8.19 -10.30
N GLY A 134 -20.02 -7.02 -10.91
CA GLY A 134 -19.70 -5.80 -10.17
C GLY A 134 -20.91 -5.22 -9.45
N PHE A 135 -20.73 -4.82 -8.19
CA PHE A 135 -21.73 -4.12 -7.40
C PHE A 135 -21.21 -2.77 -6.93
N PHE A 136 -22.05 -1.73 -7.00
CA PHE A 136 -21.63 -0.37 -6.71
C PHE A 136 -21.73 -0.03 -5.22
N ILE A 137 -20.62 0.43 -4.66
CA ILE A 137 -20.50 0.95 -3.30
C ILE A 137 -20.28 2.47 -3.29
N ARG A 138 -20.81 3.12 -2.26
CA ARG A 138 -20.58 4.55 -2.02
C ARG A 138 -19.21 4.74 -1.39
N ARG A 139 -18.49 5.79 -1.80
CA ARG A 139 -17.15 6.11 -1.30
C ARG A 139 -17.14 6.48 0.20
N LYS A 140 -18.23 7.09 0.68
CA LYS A 140 -18.51 7.30 2.11
C LYS A 140 -19.65 6.36 2.50
N LEU A 141 -19.30 5.28 3.18
CA LEU A 141 -20.25 4.24 3.62
C LEU A 141 -21.14 4.74 4.77
N ASP A 142 -20.62 5.66 5.58
CA ASP A 142 -21.19 6.04 6.87
C ASP A 142 -21.85 7.42 6.89
N GLU A 143 -21.93 8.18 5.79
CA GLU A 143 -22.45 9.56 5.83
C GLU A 143 -23.57 9.79 4.80
N THR A 144 -24.73 10.27 5.27
CA THR A 144 -25.74 10.89 4.42
C THR A 144 -25.23 12.25 3.91
N PRO A 145 -25.85 12.83 2.86
CA PRO A 145 -25.53 14.20 2.42
C PRO A 145 -25.66 15.25 3.53
N ASP A 146 -26.36 14.92 4.62
CA ASP A 146 -26.58 15.74 5.80
C ASP A 146 -25.51 15.54 6.89
N GLY A 147 -24.61 14.56 6.73
CA GLY A 147 -23.53 14.25 7.69
C GLY A 147 -23.93 13.29 8.82
N LYS A 148 -25.11 12.66 8.72
CA LYS A 148 -25.58 11.64 9.68
C LYS A 148 -25.17 10.24 9.23
N LYS A 149 -25.15 9.28 10.16
CA LYS A 149 -24.90 7.86 9.85
C LYS A 149 -25.99 7.30 8.93
N ASP A 150 -25.64 6.83 7.74
CA ASP A 150 -26.59 6.16 6.82
C ASP A 150 -26.80 4.70 7.24
N ILE A 151 -27.51 4.51 8.36
CA ILE A 151 -27.78 3.19 8.97
C ILE A 151 -28.50 2.27 7.97
N LEU A 152 -29.39 2.83 7.14
CA LEU A 152 -30.13 2.07 6.13
C LEU A 152 -29.19 1.52 5.05
N TYR A 153 -28.34 2.37 4.46
CA TYR A 153 -27.40 1.94 3.43
C TYR A 153 -26.42 0.90 3.97
N ARG A 154 -25.84 1.13 5.16
CA ARG A 154 -24.92 0.19 5.81
C ARG A 154 -25.57 -1.17 6.04
N SER A 155 -26.81 -1.19 6.55
CA SER A 155 -27.55 -2.42 6.79
C SER A 155 -27.86 -3.19 5.50
N LEU A 156 -28.16 -2.48 4.41
CA LEU A 156 -28.42 -3.09 3.11
C LEU A 156 -27.15 -3.68 2.49
N LEU A 157 -26.03 -2.95 2.56
CA LEU A 157 -24.73 -3.44 2.10
C LEU A 157 -24.30 -4.69 2.87
N HIS A 158 -24.42 -4.65 4.21
CA HIS A 158 -24.12 -5.79 5.06
C HIS A 158 -24.95 -7.01 4.68
N GLY A 159 -26.28 -6.86 4.61
CA GLY A 159 -27.16 -7.96 4.23
C GLY A 159 -26.91 -8.48 2.81
N TYR A 160 -26.49 -7.64 1.87
CA TYR A 160 -26.14 -8.07 0.52
C TYR A 160 -24.86 -8.92 0.49
N ILE A 161 -23.79 -8.46 1.15
CA ILE A 161 -22.52 -9.20 1.22
C ILE A 161 -22.71 -10.53 1.95
N GLU A 162 -23.42 -10.52 3.07
CA GLU A 162 -23.78 -11.74 3.80
C GLU A 162 -24.49 -12.74 2.89
N GLN A 163 -25.48 -12.31 2.10
CA GLN A 163 -26.18 -13.18 1.15
C GLN A 163 -25.27 -13.71 0.03
N LEU A 164 -24.28 -12.95 -0.42
CA LEU A 164 -23.28 -13.43 -1.38
C LEU A 164 -22.40 -14.52 -0.77
N LEU A 165 -21.92 -14.32 0.46
CA LEU A 165 -21.10 -15.27 1.18
C LEU A 165 -21.87 -16.58 1.47
N CYS A 166 -23.12 -16.49 1.96
CA CYS A 166 -23.99 -17.66 2.18
C CYS A 166 -24.27 -18.44 0.88
N LYS A 167 -24.29 -17.76 -0.27
CA LYS A 167 -24.41 -18.38 -1.60
C LYS A 167 -23.07 -18.86 -2.17
N HIS A 168 -22.02 -18.90 -1.36
CA HIS A 168 -20.67 -19.35 -1.74
C HIS A 168 -20.18 -18.61 -3.00
N GLN A 169 -20.48 -17.32 -3.08
CA GLN A 169 -19.94 -16.44 -4.13
C GLN A 169 -18.57 -15.92 -3.69
N PHE A 170 -17.65 -15.83 -4.64
CA PHE A 170 -16.35 -15.22 -4.40
C PHE A 170 -16.47 -13.70 -4.46
N LEU A 171 -15.62 -12.99 -3.73
CA LEU A 171 -15.58 -11.53 -3.69
C LEU A 171 -14.19 -11.03 -4.07
N GLU A 172 -14.15 -9.86 -4.70
CA GLU A 172 -12.93 -9.11 -4.96
C GLU A 172 -13.07 -7.71 -4.34
N ILE A 173 -12.13 -7.36 -3.45
CA ILE A 173 -12.17 -6.12 -2.69
C ILE A 173 -10.79 -5.48 -2.64
N PHE A 174 -10.70 -4.24 -3.13
CA PHE A 174 -9.49 -3.41 -2.98
C PHE A 174 -9.52 -2.68 -1.63
N LEU A 175 -8.76 -3.18 -0.66
CA LEU A 175 -8.72 -2.60 0.69
C LEU A 175 -8.21 -1.16 0.72
N GLU A 176 -7.31 -0.78 -0.20
CA GLU A 176 -6.81 0.60 -0.33
C GLU A 176 -7.94 1.62 -0.64
N GLY A 177 -9.01 1.17 -1.31
CA GLY A 177 -10.15 1.98 -1.72
C GLY A 177 -9.89 2.96 -2.88
N THR A 178 -8.63 3.16 -3.27
CA THR A 178 -8.20 3.92 -4.45
C THR A 178 -6.92 3.34 -5.03
N ARG A 179 -6.74 3.46 -6.34
CA ARG A 179 -5.48 3.14 -7.02
C ARG A 179 -4.30 3.93 -6.44
N SER A 180 -3.16 3.27 -6.29
CA SER A 180 -1.90 3.90 -5.96
C SER A 180 -1.50 4.94 -7.03
N ARG A 181 -0.94 6.05 -6.56
CA ARG A 181 -0.40 7.14 -7.39
C ARG A 181 1.10 7.30 -7.28
N SER A 182 1.70 6.63 -6.30
CA SER A 182 3.14 6.61 -6.07
C SER A 182 3.77 5.26 -6.39
N GLY A 183 2.97 4.23 -6.70
CA GLY A 183 3.46 2.85 -6.89
C GLY A 183 3.53 2.06 -5.59
N LYS A 184 3.53 2.74 -4.43
CA LYS A 184 3.47 2.16 -3.08
C LYS A 184 2.04 1.75 -2.71
N THR A 185 1.90 0.69 -1.94
CA THR A 185 0.62 0.25 -1.36
C THR A 185 0.18 1.20 -0.25
N SER A 186 -1.10 1.60 -0.23
CA SER A 186 -1.64 2.53 0.79
C SER A 186 -2.20 1.79 2.00
N CYS A 187 -2.39 2.47 3.14
CA CYS A 187 -3.05 1.87 4.30
C CYS A 187 -4.48 1.39 3.98
N GLY A 188 -4.84 0.21 4.51
CA GLY A 188 -6.11 -0.44 4.24
C GLY A 188 -7.30 0.24 4.92
N ARG A 189 -8.46 0.17 4.25
CA ARG A 189 -9.75 0.57 4.81
C ARG A 189 -10.54 -0.67 5.21
N ALA A 190 -10.69 -0.86 6.53
CA ALA A 190 -11.35 -2.00 7.14
C ALA A 190 -12.86 -2.15 6.83
N GLY A 191 -13.52 -1.17 6.18
CA GLY A 191 -14.98 -1.08 6.15
C GLY A 191 -15.73 -2.26 5.51
N LEU A 192 -15.23 -2.83 4.41
CA LEU A 192 -15.82 -4.04 3.82
C LEU A 192 -15.35 -5.32 4.52
N LEU A 193 -14.10 -5.34 4.98
CA LEU A 193 -13.56 -6.47 5.74
C LEU A 193 -14.31 -6.66 7.06
N SER A 194 -14.73 -5.58 7.72
CA SER A 194 -15.52 -5.66 8.95
C SER A 194 -16.87 -6.35 8.71
N VAL A 195 -17.50 -6.12 7.56
CA VAL A 195 -18.77 -6.81 7.20
C VAL A 195 -18.55 -8.32 7.07
N ILE A 196 -17.42 -8.74 6.51
CA ILE A 196 -17.08 -10.16 6.37
C ILE A 196 -16.82 -10.79 7.75
N VAL A 197 -16.05 -10.11 8.61
CA VAL A 197 -15.79 -10.54 9.99
C VAL A 197 -17.10 -10.62 10.79
N ASP A 198 -17.96 -9.61 10.71
CA ASP A 198 -19.27 -9.60 11.38
C ASP A 198 -20.15 -10.78 10.92
N THR A 199 -20.11 -11.12 9.62
CA THR A 199 -20.84 -12.26 9.05
C THR A 199 -20.35 -13.61 9.61
N LEU A 200 -19.04 -13.73 9.87
CA LEU A 200 -18.45 -14.92 10.51
C LEU A 200 -18.78 -14.99 12.00
N CYS A 201 -18.70 -13.88 12.73
CA CYS A 201 -19.07 -13.81 14.15
C CYS A 201 -20.53 -14.23 14.37
N ASN A 202 -21.43 -13.83 13.46
CA ASN A 202 -22.84 -14.23 13.49
C ASN A 202 -23.08 -15.68 13.06
N SER A 203 -22.04 -16.42 12.69
CA SER A 203 -22.10 -17.82 12.22
C SER A 203 -23.00 -18.00 10.98
N SER A 204 -23.18 -16.95 10.17
CA SER A 204 -23.97 -17.03 8.93
C SER A 204 -23.27 -17.89 7.85
N VAL A 205 -21.95 -17.99 7.92
CA VAL A 205 -21.12 -18.85 7.05
C VAL A 205 -20.10 -19.64 7.89
N PRO A 206 -19.73 -20.87 7.48
CA PRO A 206 -18.86 -21.73 8.28
C PRO A 206 -17.42 -21.22 8.38
N ASP A 207 -16.92 -20.61 7.30
CA ASP A 207 -15.60 -19.98 7.18
C ASP A 207 -15.53 -19.12 5.90
N VAL A 208 -14.51 -18.28 5.78
CA VAL A 208 -14.12 -17.51 4.59
C VAL A 208 -12.61 -17.63 4.43
N LEU A 209 -12.15 -17.99 3.23
CA LEU A 209 -10.71 -17.96 2.91
C LEU A 209 -10.36 -16.62 2.28
N VAL A 210 -9.36 -15.96 2.86
CA VAL A 210 -8.80 -14.71 2.36
C VAL A 210 -7.58 -15.01 1.50
N ILE A 211 -7.50 -14.38 0.32
CA ILE A 211 -6.42 -14.55 -0.63
C ILE A 211 -5.82 -13.17 -0.96
N PRO A 212 -4.67 -12.80 -0.38
CA PRO A 212 -3.90 -11.64 -0.81
C PRO A 212 -3.39 -11.83 -2.24
N VAL A 213 -3.47 -10.79 -3.07
CA VAL A 213 -3.06 -10.86 -4.49
C VAL A 213 -2.12 -9.72 -4.86
N GLY A 214 -0.93 -10.08 -5.31
CA GLY A 214 0.06 -9.16 -5.85
C GLY A 214 -0.13 -8.97 -7.35
N ILE A 215 0.01 -7.73 -7.82
CA ILE A 215 -0.01 -7.40 -9.25
C ILE A 215 1.17 -6.47 -9.56
N SER A 216 1.98 -6.86 -10.53
CA SER A 216 3.17 -6.13 -10.97
C SER A 216 3.14 -5.88 -12.47
N TYR A 217 3.50 -4.65 -12.87
CA TYR A 217 3.46 -4.19 -14.26
C TYR A 217 4.84 -3.66 -14.66
N ASP A 218 5.34 -4.03 -15.84
CA ASP A 218 6.48 -3.30 -16.39
C ASP A 218 6.08 -1.83 -16.66
N ARG A 219 4.90 -1.63 -17.25
CA ARG A 219 4.34 -0.30 -17.48
C ARG A 219 2.84 -0.26 -17.20
N ILE A 220 2.41 0.67 -16.36
CA ILE A 220 0.97 0.91 -16.14
C ILE A 220 0.37 1.66 -17.33
N ILE A 221 -0.92 1.41 -17.56
CA ILE A 221 -1.61 1.90 -18.75
C ILE A 221 -2.00 3.37 -18.62
N GLU A 222 -2.30 3.82 -17.41
CA GLU A 222 -2.87 5.13 -17.18
C GLU A 222 -1.81 6.23 -17.06
N GLY A 223 -1.81 7.18 -18.00
CA GLY A 223 -0.85 8.30 -18.00
C GLY A 223 -1.23 9.53 -17.17
N HIS A 224 -2.21 9.44 -16.26
CA HIS A 224 -2.74 10.63 -15.55
C HIS A 224 -2.22 10.83 -14.13
N TYR A 225 -1.50 9.86 -13.54
CA TYR A 225 -1.03 9.96 -12.16
C TYR A 225 -0.04 11.10 -11.96
N ASN A 226 0.82 11.40 -12.94
CA ASN A 226 1.72 12.56 -12.90
C ASN A 226 0.94 13.87 -12.72
N GLY A 227 -0.19 14.03 -13.41
CA GLY A 227 -1.05 15.21 -13.25
C GLY A 227 -1.66 15.28 -11.85
N GLU A 228 -2.14 14.16 -11.32
CA GLU A 228 -2.69 14.09 -9.96
C GLU A 228 -1.62 14.33 -8.89
N GLN A 229 -0.39 13.81 -9.08
CA GLN A 229 0.78 14.06 -8.22
C GLN A 229 1.28 15.50 -8.29
N LEU A 230 0.92 16.24 -9.34
CA LEU A 230 1.10 17.70 -9.47
C LEU A 230 -0.10 18.49 -8.92
N GLY A 231 -1.06 17.84 -8.26
CA GLY A 231 -2.19 18.49 -7.62
C GLY A 231 -3.34 18.84 -8.56
N LYS A 232 -3.29 18.42 -9.83
CA LYS A 232 -4.42 18.58 -10.76
C LYS A 232 -5.61 17.76 -10.26
N PRO A 233 -6.84 18.30 -10.32
CA PRO A 233 -8.00 17.57 -9.85
C PRO A 233 -8.17 16.27 -10.67
N LYS A 234 -8.65 15.23 -9.99
CA LYS A 234 -9.04 13.99 -10.65
C LYS A 234 -10.09 14.32 -11.71
N LYS A 235 -9.80 13.96 -12.97
CA LYS A 235 -10.77 14.10 -14.06
C LYS A 235 -11.66 12.86 -14.07
N ASP A 236 -12.96 13.07 -14.11
CA ASP A 236 -13.89 11.98 -14.36
C ASP A 236 -13.73 11.52 -15.82
N GLU A 237 -13.68 10.20 -16.02
CA GLU A 237 -13.46 9.63 -17.35
C GLU A 237 -14.78 9.64 -18.13
N SER A 238 -14.80 10.37 -19.26
CA SER A 238 -15.93 10.32 -20.19
C SER A 238 -15.85 9.07 -21.08
N LEU A 239 -16.99 8.58 -21.58
CA LEU A 239 -17.05 7.45 -22.54
C LEU A 239 -16.09 7.63 -23.72
N TRP A 240 -16.01 8.86 -24.24
CA TRP A 240 -15.10 9.21 -25.33
C TRP A 240 -13.62 9.20 -24.92
N SER A 241 -13.31 9.58 -23.68
CA SER A 241 -11.97 9.47 -23.11
C SER A 241 -11.56 8.00 -22.98
N VAL A 242 -12.47 7.13 -22.54
CA VAL A 242 -12.23 5.68 -22.42
C VAL A 242 -12.01 5.06 -23.80
N ALA A 243 -12.87 5.33 -24.79
CA ALA A 243 -12.73 4.80 -26.15
C ALA A 243 -11.41 5.23 -26.81
N ARG A 244 -11.04 6.51 -26.71
CA ARG A 244 -9.72 7.00 -27.17
C ARG A 244 -8.56 6.41 -26.37
N GLY A 245 -8.79 6.13 -25.08
CA GLY A 245 -7.86 5.40 -24.21
C GLY A 245 -7.56 4.03 -24.78
N VAL A 246 -8.58 3.19 -24.99
CA VAL A 246 -8.48 1.84 -25.54
C VAL A 246 -7.75 1.84 -26.90
N PHE A 247 -8.11 2.76 -27.80
CA PHE A 247 -7.45 2.84 -29.10
C PHE A 247 -5.96 3.20 -29.02
N ARG A 248 -5.59 4.07 -28.07
CA ARG A 248 -4.19 4.41 -27.79
C ARG A 248 -3.47 3.27 -27.06
N MET A 249 -4.18 2.50 -26.23
CA MET A 249 -3.64 1.31 -25.56
C MET A 249 -3.21 0.26 -26.57
N LEU A 250 -4.08 -0.06 -27.53
CA LEU A 250 -3.80 -1.05 -28.58
C LEU A 250 -2.65 -0.67 -29.54
N ARG A 251 -2.11 0.56 -29.43
CA ARG A 251 -0.98 1.04 -30.23
C ARG A 251 0.33 1.10 -29.47
N LYS A 252 0.32 0.73 -28.18
CA LYS A 252 1.50 0.79 -27.31
C LYS A 252 1.76 -0.59 -26.72
N ASN A 253 3.04 -0.90 -26.53
CA ASN A 253 3.47 -2.03 -25.75
C ASN A 253 3.64 -1.59 -24.28
N TYR A 254 3.00 -2.29 -23.35
CA TYR A 254 3.10 -2.06 -21.90
C TYR A 254 3.99 -3.10 -21.20
N GLY A 255 4.65 -3.96 -21.96
CA GLY A 255 5.52 -5.00 -21.41
C GLY A 255 4.72 -6.15 -20.81
N CYS A 256 5.26 -6.75 -19.77
CA CYS A 256 4.67 -7.87 -19.07
C CYS A 256 3.81 -7.39 -17.89
N VAL A 257 2.81 -8.18 -17.54
CA VAL A 257 2.12 -8.09 -16.26
C VAL A 257 2.22 -9.43 -15.55
N ARG A 258 2.44 -9.40 -14.25
CA ARG A 258 2.54 -10.57 -13.41
C ARG A 258 1.51 -10.52 -12.28
N VAL A 259 0.81 -11.62 -12.07
CA VAL A 259 -0.19 -11.79 -11.01
C VAL A 259 0.26 -12.93 -10.11
N ASP A 260 0.45 -12.62 -8.84
CA ASP A 260 0.92 -13.55 -7.82
C ASP A 260 -0.15 -13.72 -6.73
N PHE A 261 -0.41 -14.96 -6.32
CA PHE A 261 -1.36 -15.28 -5.25
C PHE A 261 -0.60 -15.73 -4.01
N ALA A 262 -0.85 -15.06 -2.89
CA ALA A 262 -0.35 -15.51 -1.60
C ALA A 262 -1.18 -16.69 -1.06
N GLN A 263 -0.66 -17.35 -0.02
CA GLN A 263 -1.33 -18.49 0.59
C GLN A 263 -2.72 -18.11 1.13
N PRO A 264 -3.79 -18.84 0.73
CA PRO A 264 -5.12 -18.65 1.29
C PRO A 264 -5.10 -18.98 2.79
N PHE A 265 -5.63 -18.09 3.61
CA PHE A 265 -5.76 -18.32 5.05
C PHE A 265 -7.20 -18.23 5.51
N SER A 266 -7.53 -19.03 6.54
CA SER A 266 -8.85 -19.09 7.15
C SER A 266 -9.07 -17.90 8.08
N LEU A 267 -10.10 -17.10 7.77
CA LEU A 267 -10.48 -16.00 8.63
C LEU A 267 -11.05 -16.51 9.96
N LYS A 268 -11.74 -17.67 9.96
CA LYS A 268 -12.20 -18.30 11.20
C LYS A 268 -11.06 -18.66 12.14
N ASN A 269 -9.95 -19.19 11.63
CA ASN A 269 -8.80 -19.52 12.48
C ASN A 269 -8.25 -18.27 13.16
N ILE A 270 -8.17 -17.14 12.45
CA ILE A 270 -7.76 -15.86 13.04
C ILE A 270 -8.74 -15.43 14.14
N LEU A 271 -10.06 -15.55 13.92
CA LEU A 271 -11.09 -15.26 14.93
C LEU A 271 -11.08 -16.22 16.13
N ILE A 272 -10.45 -17.40 16.02
CA ILE A 272 -10.27 -18.34 17.13
C ILE A 272 -9.04 -17.96 17.94
N SER A 273 -7.94 -17.63 17.26
CA SER A 273 -6.68 -17.26 17.90
C SER A 273 -6.76 -15.90 18.61
N ASP A 274 -7.56 -14.96 18.10
CA ASP A 274 -7.76 -13.65 18.69
C ASP A 274 -9.22 -13.44 19.12
N PRO A 275 -9.56 -13.67 20.41
CA PRO A 275 -10.92 -13.52 20.92
C PRO A 275 -11.41 -12.07 20.93
N ASP A 276 -10.53 -11.07 20.90
CA ASP A 276 -10.91 -9.64 20.90
C ASP A 276 -11.62 -9.23 19.60
N LEU A 277 -11.42 -9.99 18.51
CA LEU A 277 -12.16 -9.83 17.26
C LEU A 277 -13.64 -10.20 17.38
N ARG A 278 -14.05 -10.95 18.42
CA ARG A 278 -15.45 -11.36 18.61
C ARG A 278 -16.28 -10.34 19.39
N VAL A 279 -15.63 -9.51 20.20
CA VAL A 279 -16.30 -8.55 21.08
C VAL A 279 -16.51 -7.23 20.36
N ASP A 280 -17.75 -6.75 20.32
CA ASP A 280 -18.08 -5.45 19.73
C ASP A 280 -17.39 -4.31 20.51
N GLY A 281 -16.55 -3.51 19.83
CA GLY A 281 -15.81 -2.45 20.51
C GLY A 281 -14.80 -1.68 19.66
N PRO A 282 -14.13 -0.67 20.24
CA PRO A 282 -13.04 0.04 19.59
C PRO A 282 -11.85 -0.88 19.27
N ILE A 283 -11.56 -1.85 20.13
CA ILE A 283 -10.48 -2.84 19.97
C ILE A 283 -10.70 -3.66 18.70
N ARG A 284 -11.91 -4.20 18.49
CA ARG A 284 -12.25 -4.93 17.26
C ARG A 284 -11.99 -4.11 15.99
N ARG A 285 -12.34 -2.82 15.97
CA ARG A 285 -12.08 -1.96 14.80
C ARG A 285 -10.58 -1.78 14.53
N GLN A 286 -9.78 -1.68 15.58
CA GLN A 286 -8.33 -1.65 15.46
C GLN A 286 -7.79 -2.97 14.92
N MET A 287 -8.21 -4.12 15.47
CA MET A 287 -7.80 -5.44 15.00
C MET A 287 -8.16 -5.70 13.53
N ILE A 288 -9.38 -5.33 13.09
CA ILE A 288 -9.76 -5.45 11.67
C ILE A 288 -8.91 -4.52 10.79
N SER A 289 -8.49 -3.37 11.31
CA SER A 289 -7.59 -2.45 10.58
C SER A 289 -6.18 -3.02 10.49
N SER A 290 -5.67 -3.64 11.56
CA SER A 290 -4.41 -4.39 11.55
C SER A 290 -4.45 -5.56 10.58
N LEU A 291 -5.54 -6.34 10.56
CA LEU A 291 -5.75 -7.42 9.60
C LEU A 291 -5.78 -6.90 8.15
N ALA A 292 -6.45 -5.77 7.90
CA ALA A 292 -6.50 -5.16 6.58
C ALA A 292 -5.10 -4.72 6.11
N ASN A 293 -4.29 -4.16 7.00
CA ASN A 293 -2.91 -3.80 6.70
C ASN A 293 -2.07 -5.06 6.47
N HIS A 294 -2.17 -6.08 7.34
CA HIS A 294 -1.43 -7.33 7.21
C HIS A 294 -1.68 -8.00 5.87
N VAL A 295 -2.94 -8.10 5.43
CA VAL A 295 -3.29 -8.58 4.08
C VAL A 295 -2.59 -7.79 2.99
N LEU A 296 -2.62 -6.46 3.07
CA LEU A 296 -2.02 -5.59 2.05
C LEU A 296 -0.50 -5.73 2.02
N PHE A 297 0.13 -5.88 3.17
CA PHE A 297 1.55 -6.19 3.27
C PHE A 297 1.87 -7.54 2.64
N THR A 298 1.11 -8.59 2.96
CA THR A 298 1.30 -9.91 2.34
C THR A 298 1.08 -9.86 0.82
N ALA A 299 0.13 -9.05 0.33
CA ALA A 299 -0.10 -8.83 -1.09
C ALA A 299 1.02 -8.03 -1.77
N ASP A 300 1.65 -7.09 -1.07
CA ASP A 300 2.80 -6.34 -1.57
C ASP A 300 4.07 -7.19 -1.58
N GLN A 301 4.31 -7.96 -0.52
CA GLN A 301 5.44 -8.89 -0.40
C GLN A 301 5.41 -10.00 -1.46
N CYS A 302 4.22 -10.40 -1.94
CA CYS A 302 4.13 -11.37 -3.04
C CYS A 302 4.24 -10.74 -4.43
N CYS A 303 4.29 -9.41 -4.56
CA CYS A 303 4.47 -8.75 -5.85
C CYS A 303 5.87 -9.02 -6.39
N ALA A 304 5.96 -9.60 -7.59
CA ALA A 304 7.25 -9.73 -8.26
C ALA A 304 7.88 -8.38 -8.65
N VAL A 305 9.21 -8.32 -8.65
CA VAL A 305 9.98 -7.17 -9.11
C VAL A 305 10.10 -7.20 -10.63
N MET A 306 9.70 -6.11 -11.28
CA MET A 306 9.75 -5.95 -12.74
C MET A 306 11.06 -5.31 -13.18
N SER A 307 11.39 -5.46 -14.46
CA SER A 307 12.65 -4.93 -15.02
C SER A 307 12.71 -3.40 -14.95
N THR A 308 11.58 -2.73 -15.20
CA THR A 308 11.44 -1.28 -15.08
C THR A 308 11.60 -0.78 -13.64
N HIS A 309 11.26 -1.60 -12.64
CA HIS A 309 11.44 -1.24 -11.23
C HIS A 309 12.93 -1.11 -10.88
N ILE A 310 13.74 -2.12 -11.27
CA ILE A 310 15.19 -2.13 -11.02
C ILE A 310 15.89 -1.00 -11.77
N VAL A 311 15.62 -0.84 -13.07
CA VAL A 311 16.25 0.24 -13.86
C VAL A 311 15.88 1.61 -13.32
N ALA A 312 14.62 1.87 -12.99
CA ALA A 312 14.21 3.15 -12.41
C ALA A 312 14.88 3.40 -11.04
N CYS A 313 14.99 2.37 -10.19
CA CYS A 313 15.68 2.45 -8.91
C CYS A 313 17.16 2.79 -9.06
N LEU A 314 17.88 2.11 -9.95
CA LEU A 314 19.29 2.38 -10.22
C LEU A 314 19.51 3.81 -10.73
N LEU A 315 18.70 4.26 -11.70
CA LEU A 315 18.80 5.63 -12.24
C LEU A 315 18.53 6.70 -11.18
N LEU A 316 17.57 6.48 -10.26
CA LEU A 316 17.23 7.48 -9.25
C LEU A 316 18.14 7.46 -8.01
N TYR A 317 18.67 6.31 -7.59
CA TYR A 317 19.35 6.21 -6.29
C TYR A 317 20.85 5.90 -6.39
N ARG A 318 21.32 5.47 -7.57
CA ARG A 318 22.74 5.21 -7.83
C ARG A 318 23.31 6.10 -8.93
N TYR A 319 22.56 6.34 -10.01
CA TYR A 319 23.03 6.97 -11.25
C TYR A 319 22.24 8.23 -11.65
N ARG A 320 22.05 9.17 -10.71
CA ARG A 320 21.32 10.43 -10.97
C ARG A 320 21.92 11.27 -12.09
N GLU A 321 23.25 11.26 -12.20
CA GLU A 321 24.00 11.99 -13.23
C GLU A 321 24.14 11.20 -14.55
N GLY A 322 23.61 9.98 -14.60
CA GLY A 322 23.72 9.06 -15.74
C GLY A 322 24.85 8.04 -15.62
N VAL A 323 24.83 7.06 -16.52
CA VAL A 323 25.69 5.88 -16.52
C VAL A 323 25.83 5.29 -17.92
N SER A 324 26.92 4.58 -18.19
CA SER A 324 27.08 3.79 -19.41
C SER A 324 26.20 2.54 -19.39
N LEU A 325 25.80 2.05 -20.57
CA LEU A 325 24.94 0.86 -20.65
C LEU A 325 25.58 -0.37 -20.03
N SER A 326 26.88 -0.60 -20.26
CA SER A 326 27.61 -1.75 -19.70
C SER A 326 27.53 -1.79 -18.17
N LEU A 327 27.82 -0.66 -17.52
CA LEU A 327 27.80 -0.56 -16.06
C LEU A 327 26.37 -0.65 -15.51
N LEU A 328 25.38 -0.10 -16.22
CA LEU A 328 23.98 -0.25 -15.84
C LEU A 328 23.54 -1.72 -15.88
N VAL A 329 23.96 -2.48 -16.90
CA VAL A 329 23.66 -3.91 -17.03
C VAL A 329 24.33 -4.72 -15.94
N GLU A 330 25.58 -4.41 -15.58
CA GLU A 330 26.31 -5.06 -14.49
C GLU A 330 25.63 -4.86 -13.13
N ASP A 331 25.23 -3.62 -12.82
CA ASP A 331 24.52 -3.32 -11.58
C ASP A 331 23.08 -3.82 -11.57
N PHE A 332 22.42 -3.85 -12.74
CA PHE A 332 21.12 -4.50 -12.88
C PHE A 332 21.23 -5.98 -12.54
N PHE A 333 22.25 -6.68 -13.08
CA PHE A 333 22.51 -8.07 -12.74
C PHE A 333 22.75 -8.24 -11.24
N SER A 334 23.58 -7.37 -10.64
CA SER A 334 23.86 -7.42 -9.20
C SER A 334 22.59 -7.22 -8.36
N MET A 335 21.77 -6.21 -8.67
CA MET A 335 20.50 -5.96 -7.95
C MET A 335 19.50 -7.08 -8.15
N LYS A 336 19.44 -7.67 -9.35
CA LYS A 336 18.61 -8.84 -9.65
C LYS A 336 18.98 -10.04 -8.75
N GLU A 337 20.28 -10.33 -8.58
CA GLU A 337 20.72 -11.41 -7.67
C GLU A 337 20.41 -11.09 -6.20
N GLU A 338 20.55 -9.82 -5.78
CA GLU A 338 20.20 -9.38 -4.42
C GLU A 338 18.70 -9.50 -4.12
N VAL A 339 17.83 -9.23 -5.10
CA VAL A 339 16.38 -9.43 -4.99
C VAL A 339 16.05 -10.91 -4.82
N LEU A 340 16.65 -11.78 -5.64
CA LEU A 340 16.45 -13.24 -5.54
C LEU A 340 16.99 -13.81 -4.23
N ALA A 341 18.13 -13.32 -3.74
CA ALA A 341 18.71 -13.73 -2.46
C ALA A 341 17.85 -13.35 -1.24
N ARG A 342 16.88 -12.45 -1.41
CA ARG A 342 15.88 -12.05 -0.39
C ARG A 342 14.53 -12.74 -0.58
N ASP A 343 14.49 -13.82 -1.38
CA ASP A 343 13.28 -14.60 -1.67
C ASP A 343 12.16 -13.82 -2.38
N PHE A 344 12.50 -12.74 -3.09
CA PHE A 344 11.58 -12.04 -3.98
C PHE A 344 11.68 -12.55 -5.41
N ASP A 345 10.53 -12.73 -6.05
CA ASP A 345 10.46 -13.22 -7.42
C ASP A 345 10.56 -12.09 -8.46
N LEU A 346 10.91 -12.43 -9.70
CA LEU A 346 11.14 -11.51 -10.81
C LEU A 346 10.09 -11.70 -11.90
N GLY A 347 9.51 -10.60 -12.42
CA GLY A 347 8.52 -10.64 -13.49
C GLY A 347 9.10 -10.68 -14.92
N PHE A 348 10.37 -11.04 -15.07
CA PHE A 348 11.09 -11.03 -16.33
C PHE A 348 12.11 -12.17 -16.40
N SER A 349 12.56 -12.49 -17.61
CA SER A 349 13.58 -13.50 -17.88
C SER A 349 14.38 -13.13 -19.14
N GLY A 350 15.52 -13.79 -19.35
CA GLY A 350 16.39 -13.55 -20.49
C GLY A 350 17.74 -12.92 -20.12
N SER A 351 18.47 -12.45 -21.13
CA SER A 351 19.75 -11.77 -20.93
C SER A 351 19.55 -10.42 -20.24
N CYS A 352 20.45 -10.02 -19.35
CA CYS A 352 20.32 -8.75 -18.64
C CYS A 352 20.40 -7.54 -19.59
N GLU A 353 21.20 -7.64 -20.65
CA GLU A 353 21.31 -6.58 -21.66
C GLU A 353 19.99 -6.34 -22.39
N ASP A 354 19.34 -7.40 -22.90
CA ASP A 354 18.06 -7.29 -23.59
C ASP A 354 16.95 -6.77 -22.65
N VAL A 355 16.95 -7.25 -21.41
CA VAL A 355 15.97 -6.85 -20.39
C VAL A 355 16.14 -5.38 -20.00
N VAL A 356 17.37 -4.90 -19.82
CA VAL A 356 17.65 -3.49 -19.52
C VAL A 356 17.23 -2.60 -20.70
N MET A 357 17.56 -2.99 -21.92
CA MET A 357 17.13 -2.25 -23.13
C MET A 357 15.61 -2.23 -23.28
N HIS A 358 14.94 -3.34 -22.98
CA HIS A 358 13.49 -3.42 -22.94
C HIS A 358 12.89 -2.47 -21.89
N ALA A 359 13.42 -2.48 -20.67
CA ALA A 359 12.99 -1.61 -19.58
C ALA A 359 13.18 -0.12 -19.93
N ILE A 360 14.33 0.25 -20.49
CA ILE A 360 14.60 1.63 -20.97
C ILE A 360 13.57 2.04 -22.04
N HIS A 361 13.28 1.16 -22.99
CA HIS A 361 12.27 1.42 -24.02
C HIS A 361 10.87 1.65 -23.42
N LEU A 362 10.48 0.86 -22.42
CA LEU A 362 9.19 1.02 -21.74
C LEU A 362 9.12 2.29 -20.89
N LEU A 363 10.20 2.66 -20.20
CA LEU A 363 10.28 3.92 -19.44
C LEU A 363 10.22 5.14 -20.37
N GLY A 364 10.69 5.02 -21.62
CA GLY A 364 10.49 5.98 -22.69
C GLY A 364 10.98 7.39 -22.32
N ASN A 365 10.08 8.38 -22.38
CA ASN A 365 10.42 9.80 -22.14
C ASN A 365 10.99 10.10 -20.75
N SER A 366 10.90 9.16 -19.82
CA SER A 366 11.46 9.28 -18.48
C SER A 366 12.98 9.11 -18.46
N VAL A 367 13.57 8.60 -19.54
CA VAL A 367 15.00 8.32 -19.66
C VAL A 367 15.55 9.03 -20.90
N ASN A 368 16.71 9.65 -20.76
CA ASN A 368 17.46 10.26 -21.85
C ASN A 368 18.59 9.32 -22.27
N ILE A 369 18.71 9.07 -23.57
CA ILE A 369 19.78 8.25 -24.14
C ILE A 369 20.62 9.16 -25.02
N THR A 370 21.92 9.17 -24.78
CA THR A 370 22.92 9.93 -25.54
C THR A 370 24.02 8.99 -26.00
N HIS A 371 24.69 9.31 -27.11
CA HIS A 371 25.86 8.56 -27.58
C HIS A 371 27.13 9.19 -27.02
N THR A 372 28.07 8.37 -26.55
CA THR A 372 29.40 8.83 -26.14
C THR A 372 30.48 8.40 -27.14
N ASP A 373 31.29 9.37 -27.59
CA ASP A 373 32.58 9.13 -28.25
C ASP A 373 33.70 9.16 -27.19
N PRO A 374 34.63 8.18 -27.16
CA PRO A 374 35.08 7.33 -28.26
C PRO A 374 34.84 5.82 -28.00
N GLY A 375 33.58 5.40 -27.85
CA GLY A 375 33.22 3.99 -27.64
C GLY A 375 31.93 3.52 -28.32
N ASN A 376 31.18 4.44 -28.93
CA ASN A 376 29.82 4.20 -29.46
C ASN A 376 28.88 3.53 -28.43
N GLU A 377 29.15 3.76 -27.14
CA GLU A 377 28.36 3.24 -26.04
C GLU A 377 27.20 4.21 -25.75
N PHE A 378 26.06 3.65 -25.33
CA PHE A 378 24.92 4.43 -24.90
C PHE A 378 25.15 4.94 -23.47
N PHE A 379 25.00 6.25 -23.29
CA PHE A 379 24.96 6.90 -21.99
C PHE A 379 23.49 7.19 -21.62
N ILE A 380 23.06 6.61 -20.51
CA ILE A 380 21.68 6.62 -20.03
C ILE A 380 21.60 7.50 -18.79
N ALA A 381 20.71 8.49 -18.83
CA ALA A 381 20.46 9.38 -17.68
C ALA A 381 18.95 9.54 -17.42
N PRO A 382 18.53 9.72 -16.16
CA PRO A 382 17.13 10.05 -15.86
C PRO A 382 16.78 11.43 -16.46
N ASN A 383 15.56 11.57 -16.97
CA ASN A 383 15.06 12.87 -17.41
C ASN A 383 14.71 13.72 -16.18
N THR A 384 15.32 14.91 -16.08
CA THR A 384 15.19 15.82 -14.93
C THR A 384 13.85 16.57 -14.89
N ASN A 385 12.99 16.43 -15.89
CA ASN A 385 11.67 17.05 -15.88
C ASN A 385 10.79 16.43 -14.79
N ILE A 386 10.11 17.27 -13.98
CA ILE A 386 9.34 16.82 -12.81
C ILE A 386 8.37 15.66 -13.11
N PRO A 387 7.55 15.69 -14.18
CA PRO A 387 6.66 14.58 -14.50
C PRO A 387 7.40 13.27 -14.84
N ALA A 388 8.57 13.36 -15.49
CA ALA A 388 9.39 12.20 -15.82
C ALA A 388 10.00 11.59 -14.57
N VAL A 389 10.53 12.43 -13.67
CA VAL A 389 11.05 11.99 -12.37
C VAL A 389 9.94 11.34 -11.52
N PHE A 390 8.72 11.87 -11.54
CA PHE A 390 7.58 11.26 -10.83
C PHE A 390 7.20 9.89 -11.42
N GLU A 391 7.29 9.72 -12.74
CA GLU A 391 7.10 8.43 -13.42
C GLU A 391 8.20 7.43 -13.08
N LEU A 392 9.49 7.84 -13.07
CA LEU A 392 10.57 6.99 -12.58
C LEU A 392 10.37 6.59 -11.12
N ASN A 393 9.99 7.55 -10.26
CA ASN A 393 9.78 7.28 -8.84
C ASN A 393 8.66 6.25 -8.64
N PHE A 394 7.57 6.36 -9.42
CA PHE A 394 6.47 5.40 -9.41
C PHE A 394 6.96 3.96 -9.62
N TYR A 395 7.80 3.72 -10.64
CA TYR A 395 8.33 2.38 -10.91
C TYR A 395 9.41 1.98 -9.90
N SER A 396 10.26 2.91 -9.45
CA SER A 396 11.32 2.61 -8.47
C SER A 396 10.76 2.11 -7.13
N ASN A 397 9.56 2.57 -6.74
CA ASN A 397 8.88 2.12 -5.52
C ASN A 397 8.52 0.62 -5.57
N GLY A 398 8.52 0.00 -6.75
CA GLY A 398 8.37 -1.45 -6.88
C GLY A 398 9.56 -2.27 -6.38
N VAL A 399 10.69 -1.63 -6.02
CA VAL A 399 11.85 -2.27 -5.35
C VAL A 399 11.92 -1.91 -3.86
N LEU A 400 11.21 -0.87 -3.43
CA LEU A 400 11.34 -0.33 -2.07
C LEU A 400 11.03 -1.37 -1.00
N HIS A 401 10.02 -2.21 -1.19
CA HIS A 401 9.61 -3.24 -0.24
C HIS A 401 10.66 -4.33 -0.01
N VAL A 402 11.58 -4.52 -0.97
CA VAL A 402 12.68 -5.49 -0.87
C VAL A 402 13.76 -5.02 0.11
N TYR A 403 14.01 -3.71 0.16
CA TYR A 403 15.11 -3.10 0.93
C TYR A 403 14.65 -2.24 2.10
N LEU A 404 13.35 -2.23 2.41
CA LEU A 404 12.76 -1.24 3.32
C LEU A 404 13.36 -1.30 4.72
N THR A 405 13.37 -2.49 5.31
CA THR A 405 13.90 -2.75 6.65
C THR A 405 15.40 -2.42 6.71
N GLU A 406 16.16 -2.81 5.68
CA GLU A 406 17.59 -2.49 5.55
C GLU A 406 17.83 -0.98 5.41
N ALA A 407 16.97 -0.27 4.68
CA ALA A 407 17.05 1.17 4.50
C ALA A 407 16.76 1.93 5.80
N ILE A 408 15.77 1.48 6.58
CA ILE A 408 15.46 2.03 7.91
C ILE A 408 16.67 1.85 8.84
N VAL A 409 17.24 0.64 8.89
CA VAL A 409 18.44 0.36 9.69
C VAL A 409 19.63 1.19 9.21
N ALA A 410 19.83 1.35 7.90
CA ALA A 410 20.94 2.14 7.35
C ALA A 410 20.82 3.65 7.69
N CYS A 411 19.60 4.20 7.69
CA CYS A 411 19.33 5.56 8.15
C CYS A 411 19.53 5.71 9.67
N ALA A 412 19.08 4.74 10.47
CA ALA A 412 19.31 4.74 11.91
C ALA A 412 20.81 4.62 12.27
N LEU A 413 21.54 3.83 11.50
CA LEU A 413 22.98 3.67 11.61
C LEU A 413 23.71 5.00 11.36
N HIS A 414 23.26 5.78 10.37
CA HIS A 414 23.81 7.11 10.08
C HIS A 414 23.68 8.04 11.29
N VAL A 415 22.51 8.06 11.96
CA VAL A 415 22.29 8.86 13.16
C VAL A 415 23.27 8.49 14.28
N GLU A 416 23.41 7.19 14.59
CA GLU A 416 24.28 6.73 15.67
C GLU A 416 25.77 6.99 15.39
N LEU A 417 26.19 6.92 14.13
CA LEU A 417 27.54 7.27 13.71
C LEU A 417 27.80 8.79 13.80
N SER A 418 26.82 9.61 13.40
CA SER A 418 26.93 11.08 13.42
C SER A 418 26.94 11.64 14.85
N ARG A 419 26.22 11.03 15.78
CA ARG A 419 26.19 11.40 17.22
C ARG A 419 27.55 11.32 17.92
N ARG A 420 28.51 10.55 17.39
CA ARG A 420 29.86 10.40 17.98
C ARG A 420 30.86 11.47 17.57
N ARG A 421 30.58 12.23 16.51
CA ARG A 421 31.49 13.28 16.01
C ARG A 421 31.61 14.59 16.83
N PRO A 422 30.88 14.88 17.94
CA PRO A 422 31.04 16.18 18.61
C PRO A 422 32.25 16.33 19.55
N ASP A 423 32.77 15.27 20.18
CA ASP A 423 33.83 15.40 21.18
C ASP A 423 35.03 14.50 20.89
N GLY A 424 36.18 15.12 20.61
CA GLY A 424 37.46 14.50 20.28
C GLY A 424 38.15 13.76 21.44
N THR A 425 37.41 13.04 22.28
CA THR A 425 37.99 12.16 23.29
C THR A 425 38.02 10.72 22.79
N MET A 426 39.22 10.28 22.41
CA MET A 426 39.59 8.90 22.13
C MET A 426 39.31 8.02 23.35
N GLY A 427 38.18 7.31 23.35
CA GLY A 427 37.80 6.44 24.46
C GLY A 427 36.56 5.57 24.22
N ALA A 428 36.68 4.60 23.31
CA ALA A 428 36.06 3.25 23.32
C ALA A 428 35.85 2.74 21.87
N ALA A 429 36.62 1.70 21.49
CA ALA A 429 36.53 0.85 20.30
C ALA A 429 35.89 1.45 19.03
N ASP A 430 36.76 1.88 18.12
CA ASP A 430 36.45 2.41 16.80
C ASP A 430 35.41 1.56 16.04
N GLY A 431 34.22 2.11 15.80
CA GLY A 431 33.16 1.50 14.98
C GLY A 431 32.16 0.54 15.67
N MET A 432 32.17 0.39 17.00
CA MET A 432 31.20 -0.48 17.71
C MET A 432 29.92 0.27 18.11
N ILE A 433 28.73 -0.20 17.71
CA ILE A 433 27.42 0.43 17.96
C ILE A 433 26.53 -0.51 18.78
N SER A 434 25.90 0.00 19.84
CA SER A 434 24.92 -0.75 20.64
C SER A 434 23.72 -1.16 19.78
N GLN A 435 23.38 -2.45 19.81
CA GLN A 435 22.24 -3.00 19.10
C GLN A 435 20.94 -2.41 19.64
N GLU A 436 20.78 -2.29 20.96
CA GLU A 436 19.59 -1.72 21.58
C GLU A 436 19.35 -0.26 21.12
N ARG A 437 20.42 0.55 21.07
CA ARG A 437 20.33 1.94 20.59
C ARG A 437 19.96 2.01 19.11
N LEU A 438 20.55 1.14 18.29
CA LEU A 438 20.25 1.09 16.87
C LEU A 438 18.77 0.74 16.63
N LEU A 439 18.26 -0.27 17.32
CA LEU A 439 16.85 -0.69 17.23
C LEU A 439 15.89 0.40 17.70
N ARG A 440 16.18 1.10 18.80
CA ARG A 440 15.38 2.25 19.26
C ARG A 440 15.34 3.37 18.23
N THR A 441 16.47 3.70 17.63
CA THR A 441 16.55 4.73 16.59
C THR A 441 15.83 4.29 15.30
N ALA A 442 15.90 3.01 14.94
CA ALA A 442 15.15 2.44 13.82
C ALA A 442 13.62 2.47 14.07
N ALA A 443 13.16 2.04 15.25
CA ALA A 443 11.75 2.10 15.63
C ALA A 443 11.19 3.54 15.62
N ALA A 444 12.00 4.52 16.05
CA ALA A 444 11.61 5.93 15.95
C ALA A 444 11.42 6.39 14.49
N LEU A 445 12.22 5.86 13.56
CA LEU A 445 12.05 6.09 12.12
C LEU A 445 10.81 5.35 11.58
N CYS A 446 10.56 4.11 12.01
CA CYS A 446 9.34 3.37 11.64
C CYS A 446 8.08 4.16 12.04
N TYR A 447 8.04 4.69 13.26
CA TYR A 447 6.94 5.49 13.75
C TYR A 447 6.72 6.76 12.90
N LEU A 448 7.80 7.46 12.55
CA LEU A 448 7.75 8.63 11.66
C LEU A 448 7.15 8.28 10.29
N LEU A 449 7.48 7.09 9.77
CA LEU A 449 7.10 6.64 8.43
C LEU A 449 5.85 5.75 8.41
N SER A 450 5.14 5.60 9.53
CA SER A 450 3.94 4.75 9.67
C SER A 450 2.83 5.03 8.63
N ASN A 451 2.79 6.25 8.09
CA ASN A 451 1.83 6.68 7.06
C ASN A 451 2.28 6.39 5.61
N GLU A 452 3.49 5.86 5.39
CA GLU A 452 4.00 5.50 4.06
C GLU A 452 3.47 4.14 3.55
N GLY A 453 2.45 3.57 4.21
CA GLY A 453 1.68 2.40 3.76
C GLY A 453 2.40 1.05 3.90
N MET A 454 3.73 1.04 3.77
CA MET A 454 4.58 -0.16 3.81
C MET A 454 5.08 -0.54 5.22
N ILE A 455 5.18 0.43 6.15
CA ILE A 455 5.93 0.29 7.41
C ILE A 455 5.01 -0.01 8.61
N ALA A 456 3.70 -0.10 8.40
CA ALA A 456 2.71 -0.15 9.48
C ALA A 456 2.64 -1.48 10.27
N LEU A 457 3.52 -2.46 10.02
CA LEU A 457 3.36 -3.83 10.53
C LEU A 457 4.58 -4.46 11.20
N GLU A 458 5.80 -3.93 11.02
CA GLU A 458 6.98 -4.50 11.70
C GLU A 458 6.96 -4.26 13.22
N ASP A 459 6.33 -3.18 13.69
CA ASP A 459 6.32 -2.79 15.12
C ASP A 459 5.42 -3.67 16.02
N GLN A 460 4.74 -4.70 15.50
CA GLN A 460 3.83 -5.54 16.31
C GLN A 460 4.34 -6.95 16.63
N GLU A 461 5.42 -7.43 16.01
CA GLU A 461 5.96 -8.76 16.34
C GLU A 461 6.83 -8.78 17.61
N ASP A 462 7.41 -7.64 18.01
CA ASP A 462 8.32 -7.58 19.19
C ASP A 462 7.63 -7.20 20.52
N ALA A 463 6.30 -7.04 20.54
CA ALA A 463 5.57 -6.59 21.74
C ALA A 463 4.53 -7.59 22.27
N SER A 464 4.49 -8.84 21.82
CA SER A 464 3.63 -9.89 22.40
C SER A 464 4.19 -11.29 22.19
N PRO A 465 4.29 -12.13 23.22
CA PRO A 465 4.70 -13.51 23.04
C PRO A 465 3.55 -14.31 22.42
N SER A 466 3.86 -14.98 21.30
CA SER A 466 3.16 -16.11 20.70
C SER A 466 1.77 -15.87 20.05
N LEU A 467 1.76 -15.89 18.71
CA LEU A 467 0.66 -16.43 17.91
C LEU A 467 1.22 -17.51 16.96
N SER A 468 0.92 -18.76 17.34
CA SER A 468 1.07 -20.03 16.61
C SER A 468 1.33 -19.98 15.10
N GLU A 469 2.54 -20.40 14.70
CA GLU A 469 2.83 -20.97 13.38
C GLU A 469 2.18 -22.36 13.22
N PRO A 470 1.66 -22.73 12.03
CA PRO A 470 1.35 -24.12 11.71
C PRO A 470 2.65 -24.91 11.48
N THR A 471 2.84 -25.92 12.31
CA THR A 471 3.97 -26.85 12.39
C THR A 471 4.39 -27.48 11.06
N TRP A 472 5.65 -27.29 10.65
CA TRP A 472 6.42 -28.31 9.95
C TRP A 472 7.59 -28.78 10.81
N ASP A 473 7.74 -30.10 10.80
CA ASP A 473 8.50 -30.94 11.74
C ASP A 473 10.01 -30.65 11.69
N ARG A 474 10.56 -30.03 12.74
CA ARG A 474 11.99 -30.11 13.09
C ARG A 474 12.15 -30.14 14.60
N ASN A 475 12.45 -31.35 15.10
CA ASN A 475 12.85 -31.66 16.46
C ASN A 475 13.78 -30.60 17.09
N ILE A 476 13.31 -29.93 18.14
CA ILE A 476 14.12 -29.24 19.16
C ILE A 476 13.57 -29.68 20.53
N PRO A 477 14.42 -29.94 21.54
CA PRO A 477 14.03 -30.66 22.76
C PRO A 477 13.18 -29.83 23.73
N ASP A 478 12.40 -30.58 24.49
CA ASP A 478 11.39 -30.26 25.51
C ASP A 478 11.45 -28.92 26.26
N ARG A 479 10.26 -28.31 26.29
CA ARG A 479 9.78 -27.29 27.24
C ARG A 479 10.13 -27.66 28.69
N VAL A 480 10.91 -26.82 29.35
CA VAL A 480 11.05 -26.86 30.82
C VAL A 480 9.74 -26.38 31.44
N GLN A 481 9.08 -27.33 32.08
CA GLN A 481 7.84 -27.19 32.83
C GLN A 481 8.17 -26.77 34.26
N TRP A 482 7.57 -25.69 34.75
CA TRP A 482 7.70 -25.25 36.13
C TRP A 482 7.08 -26.28 37.08
N ARG A 483 7.92 -26.96 37.85
CA ARG A 483 7.54 -27.61 39.11
C ARG A 483 8.36 -26.97 40.23
N SER A 484 7.63 -26.47 41.22
CA SER A 484 8.11 -26.16 42.55
C SER A 484 8.76 -27.40 43.15
N ASP A 485 9.92 -27.24 43.78
CA ASP A 485 10.12 -27.67 45.16
C ASP A 485 11.25 -26.82 45.76
N GLU A 486 11.00 -26.41 46.99
CA GLU A 486 11.85 -25.66 47.89
C GLU A 486 13.18 -26.37 48.07
N GLU A 487 14.30 -25.65 47.99
CA GLU A 487 15.37 -25.65 49.00
C GLU A 487 16.46 -24.65 48.59
N ASP A 488 16.73 -23.74 49.51
CA ASP A 488 17.62 -22.59 49.43
C ASP A 488 19.10 -22.98 49.25
N GLU A 489 19.85 -22.16 48.51
CA GLU A 489 21.18 -21.65 48.92
C GLU A 489 21.80 -20.74 47.82
N ASP A 490 21.59 -19.43 48.01
CA ASP A 490 22.48 -18.29 47.73
C ASP A 490 23.26 -18.18 46.41
N SER A 491 22.70 -17.45 45.44
CA SER A 491 23.46 -16.50 44.58
C SER A 491 22.50 -15.62 43.76
N ASP A 492 22.02 -14.56 44.39
CA ASP A 492 21.12 -13.57 43.80
C ASP A 492 21.93 -12.53 42.97
N PHE A 493 22.16 -12.82 41.69
CA PHE A 493 22.47 -11.81 40.66
C PHE A 493 21.90 -12.29 39.32
N GLY A 494 20.82 -11.62 38.89
CA GLY A 494 20.14 -11.90 37.63
C GLY A 494 21.07 -11.85 36.42
N GLU A 495 20.78 -12.66 35.41
CA GLU A 495 21.40 -12.57 34.10
C GLU A 495 21.09 -11.19 33.48
N GLU A 496 21.98 -10.22 33.69
CA GLU A 496 21.99 -8.98 32.92
C GLU A 496 22.12 -9.33 31.44
N GLN A 497 21.07 -9.05 30.66
CA GLN A 497 21.05 -9.19 29.21
C GLN A 497 22.09 -8.22 28.61
N ARG A 498 23.34 -8.67 28.46
CA ARG A 498 24.45 -7.83 27.97
C ARG A 498 24.11 -7.26 26.60
N ASP A 499 24.10 -5.93 26.49
CA ASP A 499 23.92 -5.21 25.22
C ASP A 499 24.97 -5.67 24.19
N ARG A 500 24.53 -6.01 22.99
CA ARG A 500 25.38 -6.51 21.91
C ARG A 500 25.90 -5.33 21.10
N TYR A 501 27.19 -5.34 20.79
CA TYR A 501 27.81 -4.28 19.99
C TYR A 501 28.13 -4.77 18.57
N LEU A 502 27.66 -4.01 17.57
CA LEU A 502 27.84 -4.26 16.14
C LEU A 502 29.03 -3.46 15.61
N LYS A 503 29.92 -4.09 14.86
CA LYS A 503 31.02 -3.39 14.17
C LYS A 503 30.63 -3.09 12.72
N VAL A 504 30.63 -1.81 12.36
CA VAL A 504 30.36 -1.40 10.98
C VAL A 504 31.56 -1.72 10.09
N SER A 505 31.32 -2.35 8.94
CA SER A 505 32.39 -2.70 8.01
C SER A 505 32.98 -1.45 7.33
N PRO A 506 34.31 -1.27 7.31
CA PRO A 506 34.95 -0.14 6.65
C PRO A 506 35.12 -0.31 5.13
N SER A 507 34.70 -1.45 4.56
CA SER A 507 34.84 -1.73 3.12
C SER A 507 34.07 -0.71 2.28
N GLN A 508 34.73 -0.16 1.26
CA GLN A 508 34.13 0.81 0.34
C GLN A 508 32.86 0.27 -0.34
N LYS A 509 32.84 -1.02 -0.70
CA LYS A 509 31.65 -1.67 -1.29
C LYS A 509 30.46 -1.64 -0.32
N HIS A 510 30.69 -1.95 0.95
CA HIS A 510 29.64 -1.92 1.98
C HIS A 510 29.16 -0.50 2.27
N GLN A 511 30.08 0.47 2.28
CA GLN A 511 29.71 1.89 2.45
C GLN A 511 28.86 2.41 1.28
N GLN A 512 29.20 2.03 0.04
CA GLN A 512 28.38 2.37 -1.13
C GLN A 512 26.98 1.76 -1.07
N PHE A 513 26.87 0.51 -0.61
CA PHE A 513 25.58 -0.15 -0.42
C PHE A 513 24.75 0.52 0.70
N LEU A 514 25.37 0.87 1.83
CA LEU A 514 24.71 1.64 2.90
C LEU A 514 24.21 3.00 2.40
N SER A 515 25.01 3.72 1.60
CA SER A 515 24.59 4.97 0.99
C SER A 515 23.44 4.78 0.00
N PHE A 516 23.43 3.69 -0.77
CA PHE A 516 22.29 3.33 -1.63
C PHE A 516 21.02 3.13 -0.79
N LEU A 517 21.09 2.34 0.27
CA LEU A 517 19.97 2.09 1.19
C LEU A 517 19.44 3.39 1.81
N GLN A 518 20.32 4.29 2.26
CA GLN A 518 19.93 5.60 2.81
C GLN A 518 19.23 6.48 1.77
N ARG A 519 19.68 6.44 0.51
CA ARG A 519 19.08 7.22 -0.58
C ARG A 519 17.66 6.75 -0.94
N LEU A 520 17.31 5.49 -0.70
CA LEU A 520 15.95 4.98 -0.93
C LEU A 520 14.91 5.73 -0.08
N LEU A 521 15.24 6.10 1.16
CA LEU A 521 14.37 6.89 2.04
C LEU A 521 14.57 8.40 1.90
N GLY A 522 15.62 8.84 1.19
CA GLY A 522 15.98 10.23 0.96
C GLY A 522 14.82 11.13 0.53
N PRO A 523 14.03 10.79 -0.52
CA PRO A 523 12.89 11.60 -0.95
C PRO A 523 11.81 11.79 0.12
N ILE A 524 11.56 10.76 0.94
CA ILE A 524 10.54 10.80 2.00
C ILE A 524 11.02 11.72 3.12
N LEU A 525 12.26 11.52 3.57
CA LEU A 525 12.88 12.32 4.63
C LEU A 525 13.06 13.79 4.21
N GLU A 526 13.42 14.05 2.95
CA GLU A 526 13.50 15.41 2.41
C GLU A 526 12.11 16.09 2.36
N ALA A 527 11.07 15.35 1.98
CA ALA A 527 9.70 15.88 1.98
C ALA A 527 9.26 16.24 3.40
N TYR A 528 9.55 15.41 4.40
CA TYR A 528 9.13 15.60 5.79
C TYR A 528 9.94 16.71 6.48
N SER A 529 11.24 16.80 6.23
CA SER A 529 12.08 17.91 6.72
C SER A 529 11.71 19.24 6.05
N SER A 530 11.42 19.23 4.74
CA SER A 530 10.91 20.41 4.03
C SER A 530 9.52 20.82 4.51
N ALA A 531 8.64 19.87 4.85
CA ALA A 531 7.35 20.15 5.46
C ALA A 531 7.51 20.75 6.86
N THR A 532 8.47 20.27 7.65
CA THR A 532 8.81 20.84 8.96
C THR A 532 9.31 22.28 8.82
N SER A 533 10.15 22.54 7.80
CA SER A 533 10.61 23.89 7.47
C SER A 533 9.48 24.81 7.03
N TYR A 534 8.51 24.29 6.26
CA TYR A 534 7.32 25.04 5.85
C TYR A 534 6.46 25.47 7.05
N ILE A 535 6.26 24.57 8.03
CA ILE A 535 5.48 24.91 9.24
C ILE A 535 6.24 25.81 10.22
N TYR A 536 7.56 26.02 10.02
CA TYR A 536 8.34 26.91 10.89
C TYR A 536 7.77 28.33 10.94
N GLY A 537 7.33 28.84 9.79
CA GLY A 537 6.68 30.14 9.61
C GLY A 537 5.14 30.09 9.58
N PHE A 538 4.53 28.94 9.87
CA PHE A 538 3.09 28.79 9.83
C PHE A 538 2.44 29.44 11.07
N SER A 539 1.39 30.23 10.84
CA SER A 539 0.57 30.82 11.90
C SER A 539 -0.90 30.78 11.50
N GLY A 540 -1.77 30.47 12.47
CA GLY A 540 -3.22 30.48 12.30
C GLY A 540 -3.86 29.12 12.00
N ARG A 541 -5.09 29.17 11.49
CA ARG A 541 -5.93 28.02 11.19
C ARG A 541 -6.04 27.84 9.68
N VAL A 542 -5.96 26.60 9.22
CA VAL A 542 -6.07 26.27 7.80
C VAL A 542 -6.86 24.99 7.62
N THR A 543 -7.53 24.82 6.48
CA THR A 543 -8.13 23.53 6.17
C THR A 543 -7.05 22.53 5.77
N GLU A 544 -7.21 21.25 6.14
CA GLU A 544 -6.26 20.18 5.80
C GLU A 544 -5.96 20.13 4.28
N LYS A 545 -7.01 20.27 3.46
CA LYS A 545 -6.89 20.28 2.00
C LYS A 545 -6.03 21.44 1.49
N GLU A 546 -6.23 22.63 2.05
CA GLU A 546 -5.48 23.82 1.67
C GLU A 546 -4.02 23.75 2.13
N LEU A 547 -3.78 23.22 3.34
CA LEU A 547 -2.42 22.98 3.84
C LEU A 547 -1.64 22.05 2.91
N ILE A 548 -2.24 20.91 2.53
CA ILE A 548 -1.60 19.93 1.63
C ILE A 548 -1.28 20.58 0.27
N GLN A 549 -2.21 21.37 -0.28
CA GLN A 549 -2.00 22.04 -1.57
C GLN A 549 -0.90 23.11 -1.50
N ASN A 550 -0.87 23.90 -0.42
CA ASN A 550 0.14 24.94 -0.23
C ASN A 550 1.52 24.35 0.05
N LEU A 551 1.59 23.29 0.87
CA LEU A 551 2.81 22.53 1.10
C LEU A 551 3.35 21.92 -0.20
N GLN A 552 2.49 21.29 -1.01
CA GLN A 552 2.92 20.74 -2.30
C GLN A 552 3.49 21.83 -3.23
N LYS A 553 2.83 22.99 -3.33
CA LYS A 553 3.36 24.12 -4.11
C LYS A 553 4.72 24.58 -3.60
N TYR A 554 4.92 24.60 -2.28
CA TYR A 554 6.20 24.93 -1.67
C TYR A 554 7.29 23.91 -2.05
N LEU A 555 6.99 22.60 -1.99
CA LEU A 555 7.93 21.55 -2.38
C LEU A 555 8.28 21.59 -3.88
N LEU A 556 7.30 21.85 -4.74
CA LEU A 556 7.53 22.03 -6.18
C LEU A 556 8.42 23.25 -6.45
N ALA A 557 8.16 24.38 -5.80
CA ALA A 557 8.99 25.58 -5.94
C ALA A 557 10.45 25.35 -5.49
N ARG A 558 10.67 24.54 -4.45
CA ARG A 558 12.03 24.13 -4.03
C ARG A 558 12.73 23.29 -5.09
N THR A 559 11.98 22.39 -5.72
CA THR A 559 12.49 21.51 -6.80
C THR A 559 12.84 22.34 -8.04
N GLU A 560 11.95 23.24 -8.48
CA GLU A 560 12.18 24.13 -9.62
C GLU A 560 13.39 25.05 -9.43
N ARG A 561 13.63 25.49 -8.19
CA ARG A 561 14.80 26.30 -7.81
C ARG A 561 16.07 25.48 -7.60
N ARG A 562 16.04 24.16 -7.79
CA ARG A 562 17.16 23.22 -7.55
C ARG A 562 17.71 23.29 -6.12
N VAL A 563 16.84 23.58 -5.15
CA VAL A 563 17.17 23.57 -3.71
C VAL A 563 16.95 22.17 -3.13
N ALA A 564 16.00 21.41 -3.69
CA ALA A 564 15.78 20.02 -3.32
C ALA A 564 16.82 19.10 -3.99
N VAL A 565 17.37 18.16 -3.22
CA VAL A 565 18.26 17.09 -3.70
C VAL A 565 17.46 16.03 -4.45
N TYR A 566 16.25 15.74 -3.95
CA TYR A 566 15.35 14.73 -4.50
C TYR A 566 14.12 15.42 -5.09
N SER A 567 14.08 15.59 -6.41
CA SER A 567 12.90 16.12 -7.12
C SER A 567 11.62 15.32 -6.82
N GLU A 568 11.76 14.04 -6.50
CA GLU A 568 10.72 13.09 -6.07
C GLU A 568 10.04 13.49 -4.75
N SER A 569 10.69 14.29 -3.90
CA SER A 569 10.14 14.73 -2.60
C SER A 569 8.92 15.65 -2.76
N ALA A 570 8.71 16.24 -3.95
CA ALA A 570 7.63 17.19 -4.22
C ALA A 570 6.29 16.56 -4.63
N THR A 571 6.13 15.24 -4.46
CA THR A 571 4.88 14.56 -4.81
C THR A 571 3.72 14.92 -3.86
N LEU A 572 2.49 14.99 -4.38
CA LEU A 572 1.29 15.22 -3.56
C LEU A 572 1.10 14.14 -2.49
N CYS A 573 1.48 12.89 -2.80
CA CYS A 573 1.39 11.78 -1.86
C CYS A 573 2.24 12.03 -0.60
N LEU A 574 3.52 12.41 -0.78
CA LEU A 574 4.41 12.71 0.34
C LEU A 574 3.94 13.93 1.12
N ALA A 575 3.44 14.98 0.46
CA ALA A 575 2.87 16.13 1.15
C ALA A 575 1.66 15.74 2.03
N ARG A 576 0.79 14.86 1.54
CA ARG A 576 -0.36 14.34 2.31
C ARG A 576 0.11 13.49 3.48
N ASN A 577 1.06 12.59 3.27
CA ASN A 577 1.56 11.69 4.30
C ASN A 577 2.28 12.48 5.40
N ALA A 578 3.10 13.48 5.05
CA ALA A 578 3.75 14.37 6.01
C ALA A 578 2.73 15.11 6.90
N VAL A 579 1.66 15.67 6.32
CA VAL A 579 0.60 16.32 7.09
C VAL A 579 -0.11 15.33 8.02
N LYS A 580 -0.39 14.11 7.55
CA LYS A 580 -1.01 13.06 8.37
C LYS A 580 -0.09 12.65 9.54
N THR A 581 1.19 12.42 9.27
CA THR A 581 2.19 12.13 10.30
C THR A 581 2.31 13.27 11.31
N PHE A 582 2.26 14.53 10.87
CA PHE A 582 2.27 15.67 11.80
C PHE A 582 1.00 15.75 12.67
N VAL A 583 -0.15 15.33 12.15
CA VAL A 583 -1.36 15.17 12.98
C VAL A 583 -1.16 14.05 14.00
N ASP A 584 -0.64 12.89 13.59
CA ASP A 584 -0.43 11.73 14.47
C ASP A 584 0.63 12.01 15.56
N LEU A 585 1.67 12.78 15.23
CA LEU A 585 2.70 13.27 16.18
C LEU A 585 2.19 14.40 17.10
N GLY A 586 0.96 14.89 16.92
CA GLY A 586 0.40 15.98 17.70
C GLY A 586 0.98 17.36 17.39
N VAL A 587 1.63 17.55 16.24
CA VAL A 587 2.06 18.87 15.74
C VAL A 587 0.85 19.75 15.44
N PHE A 588 -0.19 19.16 14.86
CA PHE A 588 -1.45 19.83 14.58
C PHE A 588 -2.59 19.29 15.47
N GLN A 589 -3.38 20.20 16.02
CA GLN A 589 -4.69 19.90 16.59
C GLN A 589 -5.74 19.86 15.49
N VAL A 590 -6.56 18.82 15.50
CA VAL A 590 -7.65 18.63 14.55
C VAL A 590 -8.96 19.14 15.12
N ARG A 591 -9.60 20.08 14.43
CA ARG A 591 -10.96 20.54 14.73
C ARG A 591 -11.88 20.29 13.54
N LYS A 592 -13.10 19.83 13.80
CA LYS A 592 -14.12 19.65 12.75
C LYS A 592 -15.06 20.85 12.79
N GLU A 593 -14.99 21.71 11.77
CA GLU A 593 -15.90 22.85 11.61
C GLU A 593 -16.58 22.74 10.24
N ASN A 594 -17.91 22.85 10.18
CA ASN A 594 -18.69 22.88 8.93
C ASN A 594 -18.31 21.78 7.90
N ARG A 595 -18.03 20.55 8.38
CA ARG A 595 -17.57 19.37 7.59
C ARG A 595 -16.16 19.43 7.02
N HIS A 596 -15.40 20.47 7.38
CA HIS A 596 -13.99 20.59 7.04
C HIS A 596 -13.13 20.23 8.26
N THR A 597 -12.04 19.51 8.00
CA THR A 597 -10.97 19.30 8.96
C THR A 597 -10.11 20.56 8.96
N ILE A 598 -10.12 21.29 10.07
CA ILE A 598 -9.28 22.45 10.31
C ILE A 598 -8.10 22.01 11.18
N LEU A 599 -6.91 22.44 10.77
CA LEU A 599 -5.65 22.20 11.44
C LEU A 599 -5.13 23.52 12.03
N GLU A 600 -4.69 23.44 13.28
CA GLU A 600 -4.05 24.51 14.03
C GLU A 600 -2.83 23.94 14.75
N LEU A 601 -1.75 24.70 14.89
CA LEU A 601 -0.57 24.22 15.64
C LEU A 601 -0.96 23.93 17.09
N SER A 602 -0.50 22.80 17.62
CA SER A 602 -0.69 22.48 19.02
C SER A 602 0.15 23.39 19.92
N SER A 603 -0.28 23.56 21.17
CA SER A 603 0.44 24.37 22.16
C SER A 603 1.90 23.95 22.33
N THR A 604 2.18 22.64 22.24
CA THR A 604 3.53 22.07 22.27
C THR A 604 4.39 22.52 21.10
N PHE A 605 3.81 22.69 19.92
CA PHE A 605 4.55 23.07 18.70
C PHE A 605 4.39 24.54 18.32
N LEU A 606 3.72 25.37 19.12
CA LEU A 606 3.72 26.84 18.98
C LEU A 606 5.12 27.45 19.20
N PRO A 607 5.93 27.01 20.19
CA PRO A 607 7.33 27.45 20.31
C PRO A 607 8.18 26.99 19.11
N GLN A 608 8.93 27.92 18.51
CA GLN A 608 9.83 27.62 17.40
C GLN A 608 10.88 26.56 17.76
N CYS A 609 11.34 26.52 19.01
CA CYS A 609 12.34 25.55 19.47
C CYS A 609 11.89 24.08 19.32
N ASN A 610 10.61 23.77 19.50
CA ASN A 610 10.10 22.41 19.36
C ASN A 610 9.95 22.00 17.88
N ARG A 611 9.61 22.95 17.00
CA ARG A 611 9.64 22.71 15.54
C ARG A 611 11.08 22.51 15.04
N GLN A 612 12.03 23.25 15.60
CA GLN A 612 13.45 23.08 15.30
C GLN A 612 13.96 21.70 15.73
N LYS A 613 13.60 21.23 16.93
CA LYS A 613 13.93 19.87 17.39
C LYS A 613 13.36 18.78 16.48
N LEU A 614 12.13 18.95 16.01
CA LEU A 614 11.53 18.02 15.04
C LEU A 614 12.29 18.02 13.71
N LEU A 615 12.69 19.20 13.24
CA LEU A 615 13.50 19.31 12.02
C LEU A 615 14.85 18.61 12.18
N GLU A 616 15.55 18.84 13.29
CA GLU A 616 16.83 18.20 13.63
C GLU A 616 16.70 16.68 13.74
N PHE A 617 15.60 16.20 14.35
CA PHE A 617 15.30 14.78 14.42
C PHE A 617 15.18 14.15 13.03
N ILE A 618 14.39 14.75 12.12
CA ILE A 618 14.17 14.20 10.77
C ILE A 618 15.45 14.29 9.93
N VAL A 619 16.10 15.46 9.94
CA VAL A 619 17.35 15.70 9.19
C VAL A 619 18.47 14.78 9.66
N GLY A 620 18.48 14.39 10.94
CA GLY A 620 19.46 13.44 11.47
C GLY A 620 19.51 12.10 10.74
N PHE A 621 18.38 11.65 10.15
CA PHE A 621 18.32 10.41 9.37
C PHE A 621 18.77 10.56 7.91
N MET A 622 18.98 11.79 7.44
CA MET A 622 19.38 12.06 6.05
C MET A 622 20.90 12.03 5.91
N ALA A 623 21.40 11.12 5.09
CA ALA A 623 22.75 11.22 4.55
C ALA A 623 22.72 12.21 3.38
N LEU A 624 23.15 13.45 3.64
CA LEU A 624 23.23 14.54 2.65
C LEU A 624 24.42 14.34 1.70
#